data_AF-A0ABD2G1C4-F1
#
_entry.id   AF-A0ABD2G1C4-F1
#
_cell.length_a   1.000
_cell.length_b   1.000
_cell.length_c   1.000
_cell.angle_alpha   90.00
_cell.angle_beta   90.00
_cell.angle_gamma   90.00
#
_symmetry.space_group_name_H-M   'P 1'
#
loop_
_entity.id
_entity.type
_entity.pdbx_description
1 polymer ?
#
loop_
_entity_poly.entity_id
_entity_poly.type
_entity_poly.pdbx_seq_one_letter_code
_entity_poly.pdbx_strand_id
1 'polypeptide(L)'
;MSRRRAPRRISLSQRRDAPAGGEWRQRTEEQWRGKAQVREVEEEEERQEHHGKDSVPRGTCQTMCPTRELQDRQLQNCLHRFELLVGTERDRRPRGDPLRAVKEYSRPAAGKDSTNSSDLRPAAVLLKTVCYLIDKVAASPHLRPWTEVYNYVFDRLRGVKQDMIIQRTSGLNCVAILERTVRFLIYASYRLCGEPLRLYDPRINDTHLQENLSWLLDCYATGTEPHPNQEEFQALGLLYNLGSARAAQHIMELPERLRCSPAVTLALSTNRAFHERNPVRVLRLARRLNFIQSCALHRHLVSCRRDLLVIYSHGFSSRNCRFPLDRLAQLLCLDASLTTRLCQAYGVEVNRDNQLIFSKAAFTEPEQEQLHCKLYHNIVAEKQRDRGVGDIIHGCT
;
A
#
# COMPACT_ATOMS: atom_id res chain seq x y z
N MET A 1 23.69 7.67 64.06
CA MET A 1 23.19 8.92 63.44
C MET A 1 23.38 8.84 61.93
N SER A 2 22.27 8.99 61.20
CA SER A 2 22.15 8.88 59.75
C SER A 2 22.70 10.14 59.07
N ARG A 3 23.40 10.00 57.93
CA ARG A 3 23.35 11.00 56.85
C ARG A 3 23.10 10.32 55.51
N ARG A 4 21.87 10.52 55.03
CA ARG A 4 21.31 10.11 53.74
C ARG A 4 22.11 10.73 52.58
N ARG A 5 22.49 9.94 51.57
CA ARG A 5 22.89 10.43 50.25
C ARG A 5 21.65 10.49 49.35
N ALA A 6 21.38 11.67 48.80
CA ALA A 6 20.33 11.93 47.82
C ALA A 6 20.64 11.27 46.46
N PRO A 7 19.62 10.91 45.64
CA PRO A 7 19.85 10.27 44.35
C PRO A 7 20.22 11.32 43.28
N ARG A 8 21.32 11.06 42.55
CA ARG A 8 21.69 11.83 41.37
C ARG A 8 20.73 11.51 40.22
N ARG A 9 20.08 12.54 39.67
CA ARG A 9 19.40 12.53 38.37
C ARG A 9 20.39 12.07 37.31
N ILE A 10 20.07 11.00 36.58
CA ILE A 10 20.82 10.57 35.40
C ILE A 10 20.24 11.34 34.20
N SER A 11 21.01 12.32 33.73
CA SER A 11 20.85 12.95 32.42
C SER A 11 21.20 11.93 31.33
N LEU A 12 20.22 11.53 30.53
CA LEU A 12 20.44 10.77 29.30
C LEU A 12 20.76 11.76 28.17
N SER A 13 22.04 12.10 28.01
CA SER A 13 22.57 12.54 26.72
C SER A 13 23.73 11.61 26.36
N GLN A 14 23.86 11.34 25.07
CA GLN A 14 24.82 10.43 24.43
C GLN A 14 24.42 8.95 24.45
N ARG A 15 23.65 8.55 23.43
CA ARG A 15 23.81 7.22 22.83
C ARG A 15 23.96 7.34 21.33
N ARG A 16 25.06 6.74 20.88
CA ARG A 16 25.53 6.60 19.50
C ARG A 16 24.51 5.86 18.66
N ASP A 17 24.47 6.27 17.40
CA ASP A 17 23.63 5.77 16.33
C ASP A 17 23.64 4.24 16.23
N ALA A 18 22.44 3.67 16.29
CA ALA A 18 22.17 2.32 15.82
C ALA A 18 22.03 2.36 14.28
N PRO A 19 22.41 1.30 13.55
CA PRO A 19 22.45 1.36 12.09
C PRO A 19 21.05 1.48 11.48
N ALA A 20 20.88 2.52 10.66
CA ALA A 20 19.98 2.71 9.53
C ALA A 20 18.69 1.85 9.41
N GLY A 21 17.77 1.99 10.37
CA GLY A 21 16.32 1.87 10.10
C GLY A 21 15.70 3.16 9.54
N GLY A 22 16.55 4.13 9.19
CA GLY A 22 16.19 5.52 8.83
C GLY A 22 15.70 5.72 7.41
N GLU A 23 16.03 4.80 6.48
CA GLU A 23 15.62 4.96 5.06
C GLU A 23 14.10 4.99 4.88
N TRP A 24 13.34 4.23 5.67
CA TRP A 24 11.88 4.26 5.60
C TRP A 24 11.27 5.52 6.22
N ARG A 25 11.88 6.05 7.30
CA ARG A 25 11.36 7.26 7.98
C ARG A 25 11.61 8.54 7.19
N GLN A 26 12.80 8.70 6.60
CA GLN A 26 13.14 9.90 5.81
C GLN A 26 12.48 9.89 4.42
N ARG A 27 12.36 8.72 3.78
CA ARG A 27 11.83 8.64 2.41
C ARG A 27 10.31 8.83 2.32
N THR A 28 9.58 8.54 3.40
CA THR A 28 8.14 8.84 3.48
C THR A 28 7.89 10.35 3.55
N GLU A 29 8.83 11.17 4.05
CA GLU A 29 8.71 12.64 3.99
C GLU A 29 8.99 13.18 2.58
N GLU A 30 9.95 12.59 1.86
CA GLU A 30 10.32 13.01 0.50
C GLU A 30 9.32 12.56 -0.57
N GLN A 31 8.66 11.41 -0.42
CA GLN A 31 7.72 10.88 -1.41
C GLN A 31 6.39 11.65 -1.44
N TRP A 32 6.11 12.43 -0.39
CA TRP A 32 5.03 13.42 -0.34
C TRP A 32 5.48 14.82 -0.81
N ARG A 33 6.71 15.01 -1.33
CA ARG A 33 7.02 16.20 -2.14
C ARG A 33 6.23 16.12 -3.45
N GLY A 34 5.01 16.64 -3.43
CA GLY A 34 4.55 17.42 -4.57
C GLY A 34 5.55 18.56 -4.75
N LYS A 35 6.27 18.58 -5.87
CA LYS A 35 6.85 19.82 -6.36
C LYS A 35 5.67 20.67 -6.83
N ALA A 36 5.29 21.64 -6.03
CA ALA A 36 4.51 22.80 -6.43
C ALA A 36 4.99 23.97 -5.57
N GLN A 37 5.36 25.08 -6.24
CA GLN A 37 5.84 26.36 -5.70
C GLN A 37 7.23 26.24 -5.04
N VAL A 38 8.33 26.74 -5.60
CA VAL A 38 8.70 28.17 -5.74
C VAL A 38 9.70 28.35 -6.92
N ARG A 39 9.43 27.78 -8.10
CA ARG A 39 10.26 28.04 -9.31
C ARG A 39 9.47 28.25 -10.61
N GLU A 40 8.13 28.30 -10.51
CA GLU A 40 7.23 28.43 -11.67
C GLU A 40 6.85 29.89 -11.99
N VAL A 41 7.21 30.86 -11.15
CA VAL A 41 6.74 32.26 -11.32
C VAL A 41 7.53 33.03 -12.38
N GLU A 42 8.77 32.64 -12.71
CA GLU A 42 9.60 33.37 -13.69
C GLU A 42 9.59 32.75 -15.10
N GLU A 43 9.16 31.50 -15.26
CA GLU A 43 9.06 30.84 -16.59
C GLU A 43 7.64 30.88 -17.19
N GLU A 44 6.63 31.30 -16.43
CA GLU A 44 5.23 31.41 -16.88
C GLU A 44 4.93 32.70 -17.66
N GLU A 45 5.70 33.78 -17.47
CA GLU A 45 5.44 35.06 -18.18
C GLU A 45 5.89 35.03 -19.65
N GLU A 46 6.89 34.22 -20.02
CA GLU A 46 7.39 34.15 -21.42
C GLU A 46 6.65 33.14 -22.31
N ARG A 47 5.79 32.27 -21.76
CA ARG A 47 5.01 31.28 -22.54
C ARG A 47 3.59 31.72 -22.87
N GLN A 48 3.16 32.90 -22.41
CA GLN A 48 1.77 33.35 -22.53
C GLN A 48 1.39 33.92 -23.91
N GLU A 49 2.32 34.04 -24.87
CA GLU A 49 1.97 34.59 -26.19
C GLU A 49 1.62 33.57 -27.28
N HIS A 50 1.68 32.25 -27.01
CA HIS A 50 1.26 31.23 -27.98
C HIS A 50 0.56 30.02 -27.32
N HIS A 51 -0.72 30.19 -26.95
CA HIS A 51 -1.63 29.05 -26.87
C HIS A 51 -3.00 29.40 -27.43
N GLY A 52 -3.23 28.96 -28.66
CA GLY A 52 -4.56 28.74 -29.18
C GLY A 52 -5.33 27.76 -28.29
N LYS A 53 -6.65 27.83 -28.39
CA LYS A 53 -7.67 27.12 -27.60
C LYS A 53 -7.54 25.58 -27.73
N ASP A 54 -6.54 24.96 -27.09
CA ASP A 54 -6.40 23.50 -27.10
C ASP A 54 -7.50 22.89 -26.22
N SER A 55 -8.52 22.34 -26.88
CA SER A 55 -9.59 21.59 -26.22
C SER A 55 -9.04 20.32 -25.58
N VAL A 56 -9.36 20.06 -24.31
CA VAL A 56 -9.00 18.82 -23.61
C VAL A 56 -9.45 17.61 -24.46
N PRO A 57 -8.55 16.67 -24.81
CA PRO A 57 -8.89 15.51 -25.62
C PRO A 57 -10.01 14.69 -24.98
N ARG A 58 -10.97 14.23 -25.80
CA ARG A 58 -12.03 13.31 -25.39
C ARG A 58 -11.86 11.98 -26.10
N GLY A 59 -11.82 10.90 -25.33
CA GLY A 59 -11.73 9.56 -25.88
C GLY A 59 -13.02 9.12 -26.55
N THR A 60 -12.90 8.31 -27.60
CA THR A 60 -14.02 7.72 -28.35
C THR A 60 -13.95 6.19 -28.38
N CYS A 61 -12.88 5.58 -27.85
CA CYS A 61 -12.69 4.13 -27.79
C CYS A 61 -13.72 3.47 -26.86
N GLN A 62 -14.67 2.70 -27.41
CA GLN A 62 -15.72 2.02 -26.65
C GLN A 62 -15.33 0.64 -26.10
N THR A 63 -14.10 0.19 -26.38
CA THR A 63 -13.54 -1.10 -25.96
C THR A 63 -12.48 -0.92 -24.88
N MET A 64 -12.14 -2.00 -24.17
CA MET A 64 -11.09 -1.92 -23.12
C MET A 64 -9.67 -1.76 -23.69
N CYS A 65 -9.49 -2.09 -24.97
CA CYS A 65 -8.28 -1.87 -25.76
C CYS A 65 -8.67 -1.33 -27.15
N PRO A 66 -8.01 -0.26 -27.64
CA PRO A 66 -8.20 0.21 -29.01
C PRO A 66 -7.92 -0.89 -30.04
N THR A 67 -8.74 -0.97 -31.09
CA THR A 67 -8.62 -1.99 -32.13
C THR A 67 -7.24 -2.00 -32.78
N ARG A 68 -6.68 -0.81 -33.03
CA ARG A 68 -5.33 -0.65 -33.60
C ARG A 68 -4.27 -1.27 -32.70
N GLU A 69 -4.28 -0.94 -31.40
CA GLU A 69 -3.33 -1.48 -30.44
C GLU A 69 -3.42 -3.01 -30.33
N LEU A 70 -4.64 -3.57 -30.34
CA LEU A 70 -4.84 -5.01 -30.32
C LEU A 70 -4.23 -5.69 -31.58
N GLN A 71 -4.46 -5.10 -32.75
CA GLN A 71 -3.89 -5.59 -34.02
C GLN A 71 -2.37 -5.50 -34.03
N ASP A 72 -1.80 -4.39 -33.57
CA ASP A 72 -0.35 -4.19 -33.49
C ASP A 72 0.29 -5.24 -32.57
N ARG A 73 -0.29 -5.48 -31.39
CA ARG A 73 0.20 -6.51 -30.45
C ARG A 73 0.06 -7.92 -30.99
N GLN A 74 -0.99 -8.21 -31.76
CA GLN A 74 -1.12 -9.50 -32.49
C GLN A 74 -0.02 -9.67 -33.54
N LEU A 75 0.25 -8.64 -34.34
CA LEU A 75 1.27 -8.70 -35.40
C LEU A 75 2.68 -8.87 -34.83
N GLN A 76 2.95 -8.24 -33.70
CA GLN A 76 4.24 -8.32 -33.00
C GLN A 76 4.38 -9.56 -32.10
N ASN A 77 3.32 -10.37 -31.96
CA ASN A 77 3.26 -11.52 -31.06
C ASN A 77 3.52 -11.15 -29.58
N CYS A 78 3.00 -9.99 -29.17
CA CYS A 78 3.17 -9.37 -27.85
C CYS A 78 1.87 -9.37 -27.02
N LEU A 79 0.96 -10.31 -27.26
CA LEU A 79 -0.26 -10.45 -26.46
C LEU A 79 0.04 -11.13 -25.13
N HIS A 80 -0.56 -10.62 -24.05
CA HIS A 80 -0.50 -11.32 -22.77
C HIS A 80 -1.41 -12.55 -22.83
N ARG A 81 -1.06 -13.63 -22.12
CA ARG A 81 -1.88 -14.86 -22.06
C ARG A 81 -3.33 -14.64 -21.55
N PHE A 82 -3.56 -13.52 -20.85
CA PHE A 82 -4.89 -13.16 -20.34
C PHE A 82 -5.78 -12.53 -21.40
N GLU A 83 -5.21 -12.18 -22.56
CA GLU A 83 -5.86 -11.48 -23.67
C GLU A 83 -6.06 -12.40 -24.87
N LEU A 84 -5.48 -13.60 -24.83
CA LEU A 84 -5.59 -14.57 -25.91
C LEU A 84 -7.02 -15.10 -26.04
N LEU A 85 -7.43 -15.29 -27.30
CA LEU A 85 -8.64 -16.00 -27.65
C LEU A 85 -8.43 -17.48 -27.35
N VAL A 86 -9.37 -18.04 -26.58
CA VAL A 86 -9.32 -19.44 -26.14
C VAL A 86 -9.27 -20.38 -27.35
N GLY A 87 -8.36 -21.34 -27.33
CA GLY A 87 -8.16 -22.30 -28.41
C GLY A 87 -7.10 -21.88 -29.43
N THR A 88 -6.59 -20.65 -29.37
CA THR A 88 -5.54 -20.15 -30.28
C THR A 88 -4.16 -20.09 -29.64
N GLU A 89 -4.01 -20.52 -28.38
CA GLU A 89 -2.79 -20.37 -27.60
C GLU A 89 -1.58 -21.12 -28.18
N ARG A 90 -1.83 -22.17 -28.96
CA ARG A 90 -0.81 -23.00 -29.62
C ARG A 90 -0.58 -22.63 -31.08
N ASP A 91 -1.34 -21.67 -31.60
CA ASP A 91 -1.19 -21.22 -32.98
C ASP A 91 0.15 -20.50 -33.13
N ARG A 92 0.75 -20.59 -34.32
CA ARG A 92 1.96 -19.82 -34.65
C ARG A 92 1.77 -18.31 -34.48
N ARG A 93 0.52 -17.84 -34.62
CA ARG A 93 0.08 -16.46 -34.38
C ARG A 93 -1.21 -16.51 -33.56
N PRO A 94 -1.13 -16.55 -32.22
CA PRO A 94 -2.30 -16.58 -31.38
C PRO A 94 -3.13 -15.31 -31.57
N ARG A 95 -4.45 -15.44 -31.50
CA ARG A 95 -5.37 -14.32 -31.73
C ARG A 95 -5.68 -13.64 -30.40
N GLY A 96 -5.83 -12.33 -30.43
CA GLY A 96 -6.32 -11.57 -29.28
C GLY A 96 -7.85 -11.62 -29.24
N ASP A 97 -8.39 -11.72 -28.04
CA ASP A 97 -9.83 -11.62 -27.78
C ASP A 97 -10.17 -10.14 -27.48
N PRO A 98 -10.94 -9.46 -28.34
CA PRO A 98 -11.35 -8.06 -28.11
C PRO A 98 -12.14 -7.84 -26.82
N LEU A 99 -12.76 -8.88 -26.26
CA LEU A 99 -13.48 -8.81 -24.99
C LEU A 99 -12.58 -8.95 -23.77
N ARG A 100 -11.32 -9.40 -23.96
CA ARG A 100 -10.35 -9.63 -22.88
C ARG A 100 -9.15 -8.69 -22.95
N ALA A 101 -8.83 -8.20 -24.13
CA ALA A 101 -7.73 -7.27 -24.35
C ALA A 101 -7.95 -5.96 -23.61
N VAL A 102 -6.93 -5.52 -22.87
CA VAL A 102 -6.92 -4.22 -22.18
C VAL A 102 -5.72 -3.43 -22.65
N LYS A 103 -5.92 -2.12 -22.90
CA LYS A 103 -4.87 -1.21 -23.32
C LYS A 103 -3.69 -1.20 -22.34
N GLU A 104 -2.49 -1.39 -22.87
CA GLU A 104 -1.24 -1.38 -22.10
C GLU A 104 -0.85 0.04 -21.70
N TYR A 105 -0.06 0.16 -20.61
CA TYR A 105 0.58 1.42 -20.31
C TYR A 105 1.66 1.73 -21.36
N SER A 106 1.59 2.91 -21.98
CA SER A 106 2.65 3.40 -22.85
C SER A 106 3.45 4.48 -22.15
N ARG A 107 4.78 4.35 -22.13
CA ARG A 107 5.64 5.48 -21.72
C ARG A 107 5.39 6.67 -22.66
N PRO A 108 5.21 7.90 -22.13
CA PRO A 108 5.26 9.10 -22.95
C PRO A 108 6.63 9.19 -23.63
N ALA A 109 6.65 9.43 -24.94
CA ALA A 109 7.86 9.56 -25.74
C ALA A 109 7.68 10.73 -26.72
N ALA A 110 8.78 11.43 -27.04
CA ALA A 110 8.74 12.54 -27.99
C ALA A 110 8.17 12.07 -29.34
N GLY A 111 7.24 12.84 -29.90
CA GLY A 111 6.57 12.53 -31.18
C GLY A 111 5.47 11.45 -31.09
N LYS A 112 5.23 10.84 -29.93
CA LYS A 112 4.08 9.93 -29.76
C LYS A 112 2.82 10.75 -29.48
N ASP A 113 1.93 10.82 -30.47
CA ASP A 113 0.59 11.36 -30.28
C ASP A 113 -0.20 10.44 -29.33
N SER A 114 -0.38 10.92 -28.10
CA SER A 114 -1.17 10.25 -27.06
C SER A 114 -2.54 10.90 -26.87
N THR A 115 -2.85 11.94 -27.64
CA THR A 115 -4.10 12.71 -27.55
C THR A 115 -5.13 12.30 -28.60
N ASN A 116 -4.77 11.39 -29.53
CA ASN A 116 -5.71 10.79 -30.48
C ASN A 116 -6.94 10.20 -29.75
N SER A 117 -8.11 10.77 -30.05
CA SER A 117 -9.39 10.39 -29.44
C SER A 117 -9.73 8.91 -29.60
N SER A 118 -9.39 8.31 -30.74
CA SER A 118 -9.68 6.89 -31.01
C SER A 118 -8.87 5.91 -30.17
N ASP A 119 -7.73 6.38 -29.62
CA ASP A 119 -6.86 5.59 -28.75
C ASP A 119 -7.17 5.79 -27.25
N LEU A 120 -8.03 6.77 -26.92
CA LEU A 120 -8.42 7.11 -25.55
C LEU A 120 -9.80 6.53 -25.21
N ARG A 121 -9.91 5.90 -24.03
CA ARG A 121 -11.17 5.34 -23.52
C ARG A 121 -11.92 6.38 -22.70
N PRO A 122 -13.22 6.64 -22.95
CA PRO A 122 -14.04 7.51 -22.11
C PRO A 122 -14.16 6.99 -20.67
N ALA A 123 -14.49 7.88 -19.72
CA ALA A 123 -14.58 7.56 -18.29
C ALA A 123 -15.44 6.32 -17.96
N ALA A 124 -16.58 6.14 -18.63
CA ALA A 124 -17.45 4.96 -18.42
C ALA A 124 -16.76 3.65 -18.84
N VAL A 125 -16.00 3.68 -19.93
CA VAL A 125 -15.23 2.52 -20.43
C VAL A 125 -14.04 2.25 -19.53
N LEU A 126 -13.38 3.29 -18.99
CA LEU A 126 -12.32 3.15 -18.00
C LEU A 126 -12.82 2.47 -16.74
N LEU A 127 -13.98 2.88 -16.21
CA LEU A 127 -14.57 2.24 -15.04
C LEU A 127 -14.92 0.77 -15.32
N LYS A 128 -15.56 0.48 -16.47
CA LYS A 128 -15.82 -0.89 -16.92
C LYS A 128 -14.54 -1.73 -17.00
N THR A 129 -13.46 -1.14 -17.51
CA THR A 129 -12.14 -1.80 -17.62
C THR A 129 -11.59 -2.15 -16.26
N VAL A 130 -11.65 -1.24 -15.29
CA VAL A 130 -11.17 -1.48 -13.92
C VAL A 130 -11.98 -2.60 -13.27
N CYS A 131 -13.31 -2.60 -13.40
CA CYS A 131 -14.16 -3.69 -12.91
C CYS A 131 -13.77 -5.04 -13.57
N TYR A 132 -13.55 -5.09 -14.89
CA TYR A 132 -13.08 -6.30 -15.56
C TYR A 132 -11.73 -6.80 -15.02
N LEU A 133 -10.75 -5.90 -14.87
CA LEU A 133 -9.43 -6.25 -14.32
C LEU A 133 -9.54 -6.84 -12.91
N ILE A 134 -10.47 -6.33 -12.10
CA ILE A 134 -10.68 -6.83 -10.73
C ILE A 134 -11.42 -8.16 -10.75
N ASP A 135 -12.58 -8.21 -11.40
CA ASP A 135 -13.52 -9.32 -11.30
C ASP A 135 -13.07 -10.55 -12.10
N LYS A 136 -12.54 -10.32 -13.30
CA LYS A 136 -12.21 -11.39 -14.24
C LYS A 136 -10.73 -11.78 -14.19
N VAL A 137 -9.85 -10.86 -13.76
CA VAL A 137 -8.41 -11.12 -13.71
C VAL A 137 -7.91 -11.28 -12.27
N ALA A 138 -7.99 -10.24 -11.45
CA ALA A 138 -7.43 -10.25 -10.08
C ALA A 138 -8.11 -11.26 -9.15
N ALA A 139 -9.45 -11.37 -9.27
CA ALA A 139 -10.28 -12.25 -8.45
C ALA A 139 -10.39 -13.68 -8.97
N SER A 140 -9.88 -13.96 -10.17
CA SER A 140 -9.97 -15.31 -10.73
C SER A 140 -9.17 -16.33 -9.89
N PRO A 141 -9.80 -17.46 -9.50
CA PRO A 141 -9.08 -18.53 -8.83
C PRO A 141 -8.15 -19.29 -9.80
N HIS A 142 -8.48 -19.28 -11.09
CA HIS A 142 -7.77 -20.03 -12.13
C HIS A 142 -6.51 -19.32 -12.65
N LEU A 143 -6.43 -18.00 -12.50
CA LEU A 143 -5.25 -17.25 -12.92
C LEU A 143 -4.19 -17.27 -11.82
N ARG A 144 -3.12 -18.01 -12.08
CA ARG A 144 -1.96 -18.22 -11.21
C ARG A 144 -0.67 -18.28 -12.05
N PRO A 145 0.49 -17.90 -11.49
CA PRO A 145 0.71 -17.35 -10.15
C PRO A 145 0.16 -15.91 -10.02
N TRP A 146 -0.12 -15.45 -8.79
CA TRP A 146 -0.70 -14.10 -8.62
C TRP A 146 0.30 -12.96 -8.83
N THR A 147 1.61 -13.24 -8.80
CA THR A 147 2.65 -12.29 -9.22
C THR A 147 2.46 -11.85 -10.67
N GLU A 148 2.11 -12.78 -11.56
CA GLU A 148 1.80 -12.47 -12.96
C GLU A 148 0.47 -11.73 -13.11
N VAL A 149 -0.55 -12.13 -12.34
CA VAL A 149 -1.83 -11.42 -12.26
C VAL A 149 -1.62 -9.96 -11.83
N TYR A 150 -0.80 -9.74 -10.80
CA TYR A 150 -0.44 -8.40 -10.36
C TYR A 150 0.27 -7.62 -11.46
N ASN A 151 1.31 -8.18 -12.09
CA ASN A 151 2.06 -7.48 -13.14
C ASN A 151 1.17 -7.04 -14.30
N TYR A 152 0.26 -7.91 -14.73
CA TYR A 152 -0.72 -7.57 -15.75
C TYR A 152 -1.68 -6.46 -15.28
N VAL A 153 -2.37 -6.67 -14.15
CA VAL A 153 -3.39 -5.71 -13.67
C VAL A 153 -2.75 -4.36 -13.36
N PHE A 154 -1.58 -4.36 -12.73
CA PHE A 154 -0.82 -3.15 -12.40
C PHE A 154 -0.46 -2.34 -13.65
N ASP A 155 0.04 -3.01 -14.71
CA ASP A 155 0.32 -2.34 -15.98
C ASP A 155 -0.94 -1.74 -16.61
N ARG A 156 -2.02 -2.52 -16.69
CA ARG A 156 -3.28 -2.07 -17.30
C ARG A 156 -3.94 -0.94 -16.51
N LEU A 157 -3.84 -0.95 -15.17
CA LEU A 157 -4.29 0.17 -14.31
C LEU A 157 -3.47 1.44 -14.56
N ARG A 158 -2.17 1.33 -14.88
CA ARG A 158 -1.36 2.50 -15.31
C ARG A 158 -1.81 3.03 -16.67
N GLY A 159 -2.20 2.15 -17.60
CA GLY A 159 -2.83 2.55 -18.87
C GLY A 159 -4.18 3.25 -18.65
N VAL A 160 -5.00 2.77 -17.72
CA VAL A 160 -6.25 3.45 -17.29
C VAL A 160 -5.95 4.83 -16.71
N LYS A 161 -5.01 4.92 -15.76
CA LYS A 161 -4.60 6.18 -15.14
C LYS A 161 -4.07 7.18 -16.18
N GLN A 162 -3.29 6.70 -17.16
CA GLN A 162 -2.77 7.53 -18.24
C GLN A 162 -3.92 8.15 -19.07
N ASP A 163 -4.92 7.36 -19.46
CA ASP A 163 -6.09 7.87 -20.17
C ASP A 163 -6.87 8.89 -19.33
N MET A 164 -6.98 8.68 -18.01
CA MET A 164 -7.63 9.61 -17.10
C MET A 164 -6.90 10.95 -17.04
N ILE A 165 -5.58 10.94 -16.97
CA ILE A 165 -4.73 12.15 -16.92
C ILE A 165 -4.87 12.95 -18.22
N ILE A 166 -4.75 12.29 -19.38
CA ILE A 166 -4.82 12.95 -20.69
C ILE A 166 -6.18 13.64 -20.89
N GLN A 167 -7.26 12.97 -20.46
CA GLN A 167 -8.62 13.50 -20.59
C GLN A 167 -9.04 14.40 -19.43
N ARG A 168 -8.17 14.64 -18.44
CA ARG A 168 -8.47 15.38 -17.20
C ARG A 168 -9.76 14.91 -16.53
N THR A 169 -9.91 13.59 -16.38
CA THR A 169 -11.15 12.95 -15.91
C THR A 169 -11.46 13.34 -14.47
N SER A 170 -12.71 13.71 -14.20
CA SER A 170 -13.22 14.09 -12.88
C SER A 170 -14.62 13.49 -12.62
N GLY A 171 -15.18 13.75 -11.45
CA GLY A 171 -16.52 13.29 -11.05
C GLY A 171 -16.57 11.83 -10.55
N LEU A 172 -17.78 11.28 -10.47
CA LEU A 172 -18.05 9.99 -9.80
C LEU A 172 -17.29 8.80 -10.41
N ASN A 173 -17.14 8.77 -11.74
CA ASN A 173 -16.37 7.72 -12.40
C ASN A 173 -14.87 7.79 -12.02
N CYS A 174 -14.32 8.99 -11.90
CA CYS A 174 -12.92 9.19 -11.49
C CYS A 174 -12.71 8.63 -10.07
N VAL A 175 -13.57 9.03 -9.13
CA VAL A 175 -13.56 8.53 -7.75
C VAL A 175 -13.71 7.00 -7.71
N ALA A 176 -14.70 6.45 -8.40
CA ALA A 176 -14.96 5.00 -8.41
C ALA A 176 -13.78 4.17 -8.97
N ILE A 177 -13.04 4.70 -9.95
CA ILE A 177 -11.83 4.08 -10.48
C ILE A 177 -10.69 4.15 -9.46
N LEU A 178 -10.45 5.33 -8.88
CA LEU A 178 -9.37 5.58 -7.93
C LEU A 178 -9.56 4.76 -6.64
N GLU A 179 -10.77 4.71 -6.09
CA GLU A 179 -11.11 3.89 -4.92
C GLU A 179 -10.70 2.41 -5.11
N ARG A 180 -11.12 1.82 -6.24
CA ARG A 180 -10.80 0.44 -6.60
C ARG A 180 -9.31 0.21 -6.82
N THR A 181 -8.66 1.17 -7.48
CA THR A 181 -7.21 1.13 -7.74
C THR A 181 -6.42 1.17 -6.44
N VAL A 182 -6.78 2.06 -5.51
CA VAL A 182 -6.14 2.18 -4.20
C VAL A 182 -6.33 0.90 -3.37
N ARG A 183 -7.55 0.34 -3.32
CA ARG A 183 -7.79 -0.95 -2.62
C ARG A 183 -6.97 -2.08 -3.24
N PHE A 184 -6.91 -2.19 -4.57
CA PHE A 184 -6.08 -3.18 -5.26
C PHE A 184 -4.60 -3.05 -4.88
N LEU A 185 -4.05 -1.83 -4.90
CA LEU A 185 -2.64 -1.59 -4.60
C LEU A 185 -2.28 -1.83 -3.13
N ILE A 186 -3.18 -1.50 -2.19
CA ILE A 186 -3.04 -1.85 -0.76
C ILE A 186 -3.04 -3.37 -0.58
N TYR A 187 -4.01 -4.05 -1.21
CA TYR A 187 -4.10 -5.50 -1.15
C TYR A 187 -2.89 -6.20 -1.78
N ALA A 188 -2.42 -5.70 -2.93
CA ALA A 188 -1.22 -6.19 -3.60
C ALA A 188 0.02 -6.07 -2.71
N SER A 189 0.17 -4.93 -2.04
CA SER A 189 1.25 -4.68 -1.08
C SER A 189 1.27 -5.72 0.04
N TYR A 190 0.12 -5.97 0.64
CA TYR A 190 -0.02 -7.02 1.66
C TYR A 190 0.28 -8.42 1.09
N ARG A 191 -0.36 -8.77 -0.02
CA ARG A 191 -0.35 -10.13 -0.57
C ARG A 191 1.02 -10.55 -1.13
N LEU A 192 1.74 -9.62 -1.73
CA LEU A 192 3.04 -9.84 -2.34
C LEU A 192 4.20 -9.44 -1.43
N CYS A 193 3.94 -9.04 -0.17
CA CYS A 193 5.02 -8.75 0.78
C CYS A 193 5.98 -9.94 0.89
N GLY A 194 7.28 -9.73 0.69
CA GLY A 194 8.29 -10.78 0.76
C GLY A 194 8.45 -11.63 -0.51
N GLU A 195 7.76 -11.31 -1.59
CA GLU A 195 8.11 -11.85 -2.92
C GLU A 195 9.45 -11.27 -3.42
N PRO A 196 10.21 -12.01 -4.26
CA PRO A 196 11.44 -11.50 -4.85
C PRO A 196 11.21 -10.21 -5.66
N LEU A 197 12.16 -9.27 -5.59
CA LEU A 197 12.08 -7.96 -6.27
C LEU A 197 11.81 -8.05 -7.78
N ARG A 198 12.31 -9.11 -8.43
CA ARG A 198 12.06 -9.37 -9.86
C ARG A 198 10.58 -9.68 -10.19
N LEU A 199 9.81 -10.15 -9.21
CA LEU A 199 8.39 -10.50 -9.36
C LEU A 199 7.48 -9.41 -8.84
N TYR A 200 7.90 -8.68 -7.80
CA TYR A 200 7.17 -7.60 -7.18
C TYR A 200 8.14 -6.57 -6.60
N ASP A 201 8.06 -5.33 -7.06
CA ASP A 201 8.79 -4.20 -6.47
C ASP A 201 7.84 -3.41 -5.55
N PRO A 202 8.02 -3.49 -4.21
CA PRO A 202 7.17 -2.75 -3.27
C PRO A 202 7.27 -1.24 -3.46
N ARG A 203 8.41 -0.69 -3.89
CA ARG A 203 8.62 0.76 -4.04
C ARG A 203 7.81 1.29 -5.22
N ILE A 204 7.80 0.57 -6.33
CA ILE A 204 7.00 0.94 -7.51
C ILE A 204 5.50 0.88 -7.18
N ASN A 205 5.05 -0.16 -6.47
CA ASN A 205 3.68 -0.23 -5.99
C ASN A 205 3.33 0.93 -5.05
N ASP A 206 4.23 1.25 -4.11
CA ASP A 206 4.06 2.34 -3.13
C ASP A 206 3.92 3.68 -3.83
N THR A 207 4.78 4.00 -4.80
CA THR A 207 4.68 5.24 -5.59
C THR A 207 3.31 5.36 -6.25
N HIS A 208 2.88 4.34 -6.98
CA HIS A 208 1.58 4.40 -7.66
C HIS A 208 0.41 4.42 -6.67
N LEU A 209 0.51 3.76 -5.52
CA LEU A 209 -0.51 3.83 -4.48
C LEU A 209 -0.63 5.25 -3.92
N GLN A 210 0.48 5.90 -3.56
CA GLN A 210 0.47 7.26 -3.03
C GLN A 210 -0.06 8.26 -4.06
N GLU A 211 0.35 8.14 -5.33
CA GLU A 211 -0.16 9.03 -6.38
C GLU A 211 -1.68 8.89 -6.58
N ASN A 212 -2.22 7.65 -6.60
CA ASN A 212 -3.66 7.43 -6.75
C ASN A 212 -4.43 7.83 -5.48
N LEU A 213 -3.85 7.60 -4.30
CA LEU A 213 -4.44 8.00 -3.04
C LEU A 213 -4.51 9.53 -2.92
N SER A 214 -3.42 10.25 -3.19
CA SER A 214 -3.42 11.72 -3.16
C SER A 214 -4.46 12.28 -4.13
N TRP A 215 -4.51 11.77 -5.37
CA TRP A 215 -5.53 12.19 -6.33
C TRP A 215 -6.96 11.92 -5.82
N LEU A 216 -7.19 10.75 -5.20
CA LEU A 216 -8.49 10.43 -4.61
C LEU A 216 -8.87 11.40 -3.48
N LEU A 217 -7.93 11.72 -2.59
CA LEU A 217 -8.16 12.66 -1.50
C LEU A 217 -8.43 14.08 -2.02
N ASP A 218 -7.74 14.50 -3.10
CA ASP A 218 -8.00 15.78 -3.76
C ASP A 218 -9.40 15.79 -4.40
N CYS A 219 -9.85 14.70 -5.01
CA CYS A 219 -11.22 14.57 -5.51
C CYS A 219 -12.24 14.72 -4.38
N TYR A 220 -11.99 14.16 -3.20
CA TYR A 220 -12.88 14.32 -2.06
C TYR A 220 -12.88 15.73 -1.46
N ALA A 221 -11.77 16.45 -1.54
CA ALA A 221 -11.66 17.82 -1.03
C ALA A 221 -12.32 18.84 -1.97
N THR A 222 -12.28 18.59 -3.27
CA THR A 222 -12.78 19.51 -4.31
C THR A 222 -14.18 19.15 -4.82
N GLY A 223 -14.64 17.91 -4.56
CA GLY A 223 -15.95 17.43 -4.98
C GLY A 223 -17.09 18.05 -4.16
N THR A 224 -18.20 18.34 -4.86
CA THR A 224 -19.46 18.78 -4.22
C THR A 224 -20.41 17.62 -3.91
N GLU A 225 -20.18 16.47 -4.53
CA GLU A 225 -21.01 15.28 -4.40
C GLU A 225 -20.73 14.51 -3.09
N PRO A 226 -21.72 13.81 -2.51
CA PRO A 226 -21.48 12.95 -1.37
C PRO A 226 -20.58 11.77 -1.76
N HIS A 227 -19.54 11.54 -0.97
CA HIS A 227 -18.58 10.46 -1.17
C HIS A 227 -18.71 9.42 -0.05
N PRO A 228 -19.51 8.34 -0.24
CA PRO A 228 -19.84 7.41 0.84
C PRO A 228 -18.62 6.67 1.41
N ASN A 229 -17.58 6.46 0.60
CA ASN A 229 -16.37 5.75 1.01
C ASN A 229 -15.27 6.69 1.54
N GLN A 230 -15.49 8.00 1.60
CA GLN A 230 -14.46 8.97 2.00
C GLN A 230 -13.83 8.63 3.35
N GLU A 231 -14.65 8.24 4.34
CA GLU A 231 -14.18 7.85 5.68
C GLU A 231 -13.22 6.66 5.65
N GLU A 232 -13.50 5.67 4.78
CA GLU A 232 -12.64 4.51 4.60
C GLU A 232 -11.27 4.93 4.07
N PHE A 233 -11.24 5.71 3.00
CA PHE A 233 -9.98 6.09 2.34
C PHE A 233 -9.15 7.08 3.15
N GLN A 234 -9.79 7.94 3.95
CA GLN A 234 -9.10 8.77 4.93
C GLN A 234 -8.41 7.90 6.00
N ALA A 235 -9.12 6.90 6.54
CA ALA A 235 -8.55 5.95 7.48
C ALA A 235 -7.42 5.11 6.86
N LEU A 236 -7.60 4.61 5.63
CA LEU A 236 -6.58 3.86 4.90
C LEU A 236 -5.33 4.70 4.64
N GLY A 237 -5.50 5.97 4.24
CA GLY A 237 -4.38 6.88 4.00
C GLY A 237 -3.54 7.11 5.24
N LEU A 238 -4.17 7.29 6.41
CA LEU A 238 -3.45 7.43 7.68
C LEU A 238 -2.77 6.11 8.12
N LEU A 239 -3.48 4.98 8.04
CA LEU A 239 -2.94 3.67 8.46
C LEU A 239 -1.77 3.22 7.60
N TYR A 240 -1.85 3.46 6.29
CA TYR A 240 -0.77 3.11 5.37
C TYR A 240 0.47 4.00 5.57
N ASN A 241 0.26 5.27 5.92
CA ASN A 241 1.31 6.26 6.21
C ASN A 241 1.54 6.47 7.72
N LEU A 242 1.44 5.42 8.52
CA LEU A 242 1.54 5.49 9.97
C LEU A 242 2.84 6.18 10.44
N GLY A 243 2.71 7.10 11.39
CA GLY A 243 3.83 7.90 11.90
C GLY A 243 4.19 9.12 11.06
N SER A 244 3.55 9.33 9.90
CA SER A 244 3.73 10.54 9.10
C SER A 244 3.03 11.74 9.74
N ALA A 245 3.80 12.78 10.07
CA ALA A 245 3.27 14.03 10.58
C ALA A 245 2.30 14.68 9.59
N ARG A 246 2.62 14.62 8.29
CA ARG A 246 1.76 15.16 7.22
C ARG A 246 0.44 14.42 7.12
N ALA A 247 0.45 13.09 7.16
CA ALA A 247 -0.78 12.31 7.11
C ALA A 247 -1.67 12.58 8.33
N ALA A 248 -1.06 12.69 9.52
CA ALA A 248 -1.79 13.05 10.74
C ALA A 248 -2.39 14.46 10.65
N GLN A 249 -1.61 15.43 10.18
CA GLN A 249 -2.05 16.81 10.01
C GLN A 249 -3.23 16.92 9.04
N HIS A 250 -3.17 16.24 7.89
CA HIS A 250 -4.28 16.20 6.94
C HIS A 250 -5.58 15.73 7.60
N ILE A 251 -5.52 14.67 8.41
CA ILE A 251 -6.70 14.17 9.12
C ILE A 251 -7.23 15.20 10.12
N MET A 252 -6.36 15.97 10.79
CA MET A 252 -6.76 17.00 11.74
C MET A 252 -7.47 18.19 11.05
N GLU A 253 -7.14 18.46 9.79
CA GLU A 253 -7.77 19.50 8.97
C GLU A 253 -9.15 19.09 8.42
N LEU A 254 -9.50 17.80 8.50
CA LEU A 254 -10.81 17.33 8.05
C LEU A 254 -11.96 17.86 8.91
N PRO A 255 -13.16 18.02 8.30
CA PRO A 255 -14.38 18.27 9.03
C PRO A 255 -14.61 17.29 10.19
N GLU A 256 -15.15 17.79 11.30
CA GLU A 256 -15.34 17.01 12.53
C GLU A 256 -16.15 15.72 12.29
N ARG A 257 -17.17 15.77 11.42
CA ARG A 257 -17.96 14.59 11.04
C ARG A 257 -17.09 13.41 10.57
N LEU A 258 -16.07 13.69 9.74
CA LEU A 258 -15.18 12.66 9.19
C LEU A 258 -14.19 12.19 10.25
N ARG A 259 -13.64 13.12 11.05
CA ARG A 259 -12.72 12.79 12.15
C ARG A 259 -13.36 11.89 13.20
N CYS A 260 -14.65 12.10 13.47
CA CYS A 260 -15.44 11.33 14.44
C CYS A 260 -15.96 9.99 13.90
N SER A 261 -15.78 9.71 12.60
CA SER A 261 -16.16 8.41 12.05
C SER A 261 -15.41 7.27 12.76
N PRO A 262 -16.03 6.08 12.93
CA PRO A 262 -15.39 4.95 13.62
C PRO A 262 -14.07 4.52 12.96
N ALA A 263 -14.02 4.55 11.62
CA ALA A 263 -12.85 4.16 10.84
C ALA A 263 -11.67 5.13 11.08
N VAL A 264 -11.91 6.44 10.96
CA VAL A 264 -10.87 7.47 11.14
C VAL A 264 -10.45 7.56 12.61
N THR A 265 -11.38 7.47 13.56
CA THR A 265 -11.06 7.49 14.99
C THR A 265 -10.15 6.32 15.39
N LEU A 266 -10.40 5.12 14.85
CA LEU A 266 -9.57 3.96 15.09
C LEU A 266 -8.18 4.12 14.43
N ALA A 267 -8.11 4.67 13.23
CA ALA A 267 -6.85 4.99 12.55
C ALA A 267 -6.02 6.02 13.34
N LEU A 268 -6.64 7.11 13.81
CA LEU A 268 -6.00 8.13 14.67
C LEU A 268 -5.49 7.53 15.97
N SER A 269 -6.30 6.69 16.63
CA SER A 269 -5.89 6.00 17.86
C SER A 269 -4.68 5.09 17.64
N THR A 270 -4.62 4.44 16.47
CA THR A 270 -3.52 3.56 16.07
C THR A 270 -2.26 4.39 15.77
N ASN A 271 -2.40 5.49 15.03
CA ASN A 271 -1.32 6.42 14.72
C ASN A 271 -0.72 7.05 15.99
N ARG A 272 -1.58 7.48 16.92
CA ARG A 272 -1.14 8.01 18.22
C ARG A 272 -0.35 6.97 19.02
N ALA A 273 -0.85 5.73 19.12
CA ALA A 273 -0.13 4.65 19.81
C ALA A 273 1.24 4.36 19.17
N PHE A 274 1.35 4.51 17.86
CA PHE A 274 2.61 4.36 17.13
C PHE A 274 3.59 5.50 17.45
N HIS A 275 3.14 6.76 17.45
CA HIS A 275 3.97 7.91 17.85
C HIS A 275 4.44 7.83 19.31
N GLU A 276 3.57 7.35 20.22
CA GLU A 276 3.89 7.11 21.64
C GLU A 276 4.87 5.93 21.84
N ARG A 277 5.31 5.27 20.77
CA ARG A 277 6.15 4.05 20.79
C ARG A 277 5.54 2.95 21.69
N ASN A 278 4.23 2.76 21.59
CA ASN A 278 3.48 1.75 22.33
C ASN A 278 3.05 0.59 21.42
N PRO A 279 3.96 -0.36 21.09
CA PRO A 279 3.67 -1.43 20.14
C PRO A 279 2.58 -2.39 20.62
N VAL A 280 2.45 -2.58 21.93
CA VAL A 280 1.37 -3.38 22.52
C VAL A 280 0.00 -2.77 22.20
N ARG A 281 -0.14 -1.46 22.34
CA ARG A 281 -1.39 -0.75 22.01
C ARG A 281 -1.66 -0.78 20.51
N VAL A 282 -0.64 -0.58 19.66
CA VAL A 282 -0.78 -0.69 18.19
C VAL A 282 -1.30 -2.07 17.80
N LEU A 283 -0.69 -3.16 18.29
CA LEU A 283 -1.10 -4.52 17.96
C LEU A 283 -2.51 -4.86 18.50
N ARG A 284 -2.89 -4.36 19.68
CA ARG A 284 -4.26 -4.49 20.19
C ARG A 284 -5.28 -3.76 19.32
N LEU A 285 -4.98 -2.55 18.88
CA LEU A 285 -5.84 -1.79 17.98
C LEU A 285 -5.92 -2.43 16.59
N ALA A 286 -4.82 -3.01 16.11
CA ALA A 286 -4.77 -3.74 14.85
C ALA A 286 -5.79 -4.90 14.80
N ARG A 287 -6.10 -5.54 15.93
CA ARG A 287 -7.14 -6.57 16.00
C ARG A 287 -8.55 -6.03 15.69
N ARG A 288 -8.81 -4.75 15.97
CA ARG A 288 -10.11 -4.09 15.75
C ARG A 288 -10.29 -3.58 14.32
N LEU A 289 -9.22 -3.44 13.55
CA LEU A 289 -9.28 -2.99 12.16
C LEU A 289 -10.03 -4.02 11.30
N ASN A 290 -10.74 -3.56 10.26
CA ASN A 290 -11.26 -4.48 9.25
C ASN A 290 -10.11 -5.06 8.38
N PHE A 291 -10.44 -5.94 7.44
CA PHE A 291 -9.43 -6.59 6.61
C PHE A 291 -8.57 -5.59 5.82
N ILE A 292 -9.18 -4.70 5.03
CA ILE A 292 -8.44 -3.76 4.17
C ILE A 292 -7.64 -2.73 4.98
N GLN A 293 -8.14 -2.29 6.13
CA GLN A 293 -7.38 -1.47 7.09
C GLN A 293 -6.18 -2.22 7.67
N SER A 294 -6.33 -3.53 7.91
CA SER A 294 -5.22 -4.38 8.36
C SER A 294 -4.19 -4.58 7.23
N CYS A 295 -4.65 -4.67 5.97
CA CYS A 295 -3.78 -4.59 4.81
C CYS A 295 -3.08 -3.24 4.71
N ALA A 296 -3.71 -2.10 5.04
CA ALA A 296 -2.98 -0.83 5.06
C ALA A 296 -1.89 -0.82 6.15
N LEU A 297 -2.18 -1.37 7.34
CA LEU A 297 -1.27 -1.40 8.47
C LEU A 297 -0.10 -2.40 8.31
N HIS A 298 -0.21 -3.42 7.44
CA HIS A 298 0.68 -4.59 7.44
C HIS A 298 2.18 -4.24 7.44
N ARG A 299 2.58 -3.24 6.64
CA ARG A 299 3.98 -2.82 6.47
C ARG A 299 4.64 -2.33 7.77
N HIS A 300 3.83 -1.93 8.75
CA HIS A 300 4.28 -1.43 10.05
C HIS A 300 4.36 -2.53 11.12
N LEU A 301 3.71 -3.68 10.90
CA LEU A 301 3.56 -4.72 11.92
C LEU A 301 4.90 -5.36 12.33
N VAL A 302 5.78 -5.64 11.37
CA VAL A 302 7.10 -6.23 11.65
C VAL A 302 7.93 -5.29 12.52
N SER A 303 7.98 -4.00 12.17
CA SER A 303 8.66 -2.97 12.98
C SER A 303 8.08 -2.87 14.39
N CYS A 304 6.74 -2.91 14.54
CA CYS A 304 6.11 -2.86 15.87
C CYS A 304 6.50 -4.06 16.73
N ARG A 305 6.56 -5.26 16.13
CA ARG A 305 6.96 -6.47 16.85
C ARG A 305 8.43 -6.45 17.26
N ARG A 306 9.31 -5.99 16.36
CA ARG A 306 10.71 -5.74 16.68
C ARG A 306 10.84 -4.78 17.87
N ASP A 307 10.18 -3.62 17.81
CA ASP A 307 10.25 -2.61 18.87
C ASP A 307 9.77 -3.18 20.22
N LEU A 308 8.75 -4.03 20.21
CA LEU A 308 8.29 -4.75 21.40
C LEU A 308 9.38 -5.68 21.94
N LEU A 309 10.02 -6.49 21.08
CA LEU A 309 11.11 -7.38 21.49
C LEU A 309 12.31 -6.61 22.05
N VAL A 310 12.65 -5.45 21.47
CA VAL A 310 13.71 -4.57 22.00
C VAL A 310 13.34 -4.07 23.40
N ILE A 311 12.12 -3.55 23.58
CA ILE A 311 11.65 -3.04 24.88
C ILE A 311 11.72 -4.15 25.94
N TYR A 312 11.27 -5.35 25.61
CA TYR A 312 11.28 -6.49 26.54
C TYR A 312 12.70 -6.99 26.80
N SER A 313 13.55 -7.08 25.77
CA SER A 313 14.95 -7.50 25.90
C SER A 313 15.74 -6.57 26.81
N HIS A 314 15.43 -5.27 26.80
CA HIS A 314 16.03 -4.30 27.70
C HIS A 314 15.40 -4.30 29.10
N GLY A 315 14.07 -4.33 29.19
CA GLY A 315 13.33 -4.20 30.45
C GLY A 315 13.40 -5.45 31.33
N PHE A 316 13.51 -6.62 30.74
CA PHE A 316 13.57 -7.92 31.43
C PHE A 316 14.96 -8.56 31.37
N SER A 317 16.01 -7.80 31.03
CA SER A 317 17.41 -8.28 30.96
C SER A 317 17.95 -8.67 32.34
N SER A 318 17.64 -9.89 32.81
CA SER A 318 18.12 -10.42 34.09
C SER A 318 18.27 -11.93 34.02
N ARG A 319 19.33 -12.46 34.64
CA ARG A 319 19.68 -13.89 34.63
C ARG A 319 18.55 -14.78 35.15
N ASN A 320 17.77 -14.27 36.11
CA ASN A 320 16.68 -15.00 36.76
C ASN A 320 15.30 -14.67 36.18
N CYS A 321 15.20 -13.72 35.25
CA CYS A 321 13.92 -13.41 34.63
C CYS A 321 13.57 -14.50 33.61
N ARG A 322 12.37 -15.06 33.75
CA ARG A 322 11.77 -16.00 32.82
C ARG A 322 10.41 -15.47 32.46
N PHE A 323 10.19 -15.21 31.17
CA PHE A 323 8.92 -14.66 30.71
C PHE A 323 8.12 -15.72 29.94
N PRO A 324 6.83 -15.93 30.23
CA PRO A 324 6.05 -16.95 29.54
C PRO A 324 5.92 -16.68 28.04
N LEU A 325 6.23 -17.67 27.20
CA LEU A 325 6.12 -17.57 25.74
C LEU A 325 4.70 -17.21 25.30
N ASP A 326 3.69 -17.86 25.87
CA ASP A 326 2.28 -17.62 25.54
C ASP A 326 1.86 -16.18 25.80
N ARG A 327 2.38 -15.58 26.88
CA ARG A 327 2.11 -14.19 27.19
C ARG A 327 2.72 -13.26 26.15
N LEU A 328 3.93 -13.56 25.65
CA LEU A 328 4.55 -12.76 24.59
C LEU A 328 3.81 -12.95 23.27
N ALA A 329 3.41 -14.18 22.95
CA ALA A 329 2.64 -14.51 21.76
C ALA A 329 1.33 -13.71 21.69
N GLN A 330 0.60 -13.64 22.81
CA GLN A 330 -0.59 -12.79 22.97
C GLN A 330 -0.29 -11.30 22.71
N LEU A 331 0.82 -10.78 23.23
CA LEU A 331 1.22 -9.38 23.04
C LEU A 331 1.62 -9.07 21.60
N LEU A 332 2.33 -10.01 20.96
CA LEU A 332 2.76 -9.91 19.56
C LEU A 332 1.64 -10.20 18.56
N CYS A 333 0.51 -10.73 19.04
CA CYS A 333 -0.59 -11.23 18.20
C CYS A 333 -0.07 -12.21 17.14
N LEU A 334 0.64 -13.23 17.61
CA LEU A 334 1.20 -14.34 16.84
C LEU A 334 0.94 -15.65 17.57
N ASP A 335 1.04 -16.76 16.86
CA ASP A 335 1.03 -18.10 17.47
C ASP A 335 2.38 -18.38 18.15
N ALA A 336 2.40 -19.27 19.15
CA ALA A 336 3.60 -19.60 19.92
C ALA A 336 4.78 -20.07 19.03
N SER A 337 4.49 -20.82 17.95
CA SER A 337 5.51 -21.28 16.99
C SER A 337 6.14 -20.13 16.20
N LEU A 338 5.33 -19.17 15.76
CA LEU A 338 5.77 -17.96 15.07
C LEU A 338 6.52 -17.02 16.01
N THR A 339 6.03 -16.87 17.25
CA THR A 339 6.72 -16.11 18.29
C THR A 339 8.10 -16.69 18.58
N THR A 340 8.22 -18.02 18.69
CA THR A 340 9.50 -18.70 18.90
C THR A 340 10.48 -18.40 17.77
N ARG A 341 10.06 -18.58 16.51
CA ARG A 341 10.89 -18.27 15.33
C ARG A 341 11.31 -16.81 15.29
N LEU A 342 10.39 -15.89 15.58
CA LEU A 342 10.68 -14.45 15.63
C LEU A 342 11.70 -14.15 16.74
N CYS A 343 11.52 -14.69 17.94
CA CYS A 343 12.43 -14.50 19.06
C CYS A 343 13.83 -15.01 18.72
N GLN A 344 13.95 -16.22 18.17
CA GLN A 344 15.22 -16.80 17.74
C GLN A 344 15.92 -15.96 16.66
N ALA A 345 15.16 -15.43 15.69
CA ALA A 345 15.71 -14.53 14.66
C ALA A 345 16.30 -13.23 15.24
N TYR A 346 15.79 -12.78 16.39
CA TYR A 346 16.31 -11.61 17.11
C TYR A 346 17.30 -11.96 18.24
N GLY A 347 17.76 -13.21 18.32
CA GLY A 347 18.70 -13.68 19.35
C GLY A 347 18.11 -13.83 20.76
N VAL A 348 16.78 -13.93 20.87
CA VAL A 348 16.08 -14.19 22.13
C VAL A 348 15.87 -15.71 22.30
N GLU A 349 16.48 -16.26 23.35
CA GLU A 349 16.41 -17.70 23.64
C GLU A 349 15.06 -18.12 24.23
N VAL A 350 14.59 -19.28 23.80
CA VAL A 350 13.41 -19.97 24.37
C VAL A 350 13.88 -21.27 25.00
N ASN A 351 13.62 -21.46 26.28
CA ASN A 351 14.00 -22.69 27.00
C ASN A 351 13.01 -23.85 26.75
N ARG A 352 13.30 -25.02 27.31
CA ARG A 352 12.48 -26.23 27.17
C ARG A 352 11.09 -26.11 27.83
N ASP A 353 10.93 -25.19 28.78
CA ASP A 353 9.68 -24.96 29.51
C ASP A 353 8.81 -23.85 28.88
N ASN A 354 9.07 -23.49 27.61
CA ASN A 354 8.39 -22.40 26.89
C ASN A 354 8.50 -21.04 27.61
N GLN A 355 9.68 -20.76 28.17
CA GLN A 355 10.01 -19.49 28.79
C GLN A 355 11.11 -18.78 28.00
N LEU A 356 10.94 -17.47 27.84
CA LEU A 356 11.85 -16.58 27.16
C LEU A 356 12.90 -16.05 28.13
N ILE A 357 14.15 -16.07 27.67
CA ILE A 357 15.29 -15.51 28.39
C ILE A 357 15.71 -14.25 27.64
N PHE A 358 15.38 -13.09 28.23
CA PHE A 358 15.74 -11.80 27.67
C PHE A 358 17.16 -11.41 28.07
N SER A 359 17.97 -11.03 27.08
CA SER A 359 19.30 -10.50 27.28
C SER A 359 19.53 -9.33 26.34
N LYS A 360 19.85 -8.16 26.91
CA LYS A 360 20.20 -6.98 26.12
C LYS A 360 21.42 -7.23 25.21
N ALA A 361 22.38 -8.05 25.64
CA ALA A 361 23.61 -8.29 24.89
C ALA A 361 23.45 -9.30 23.76
N ALA A 362 22.44 -10.18 23.82
CA ALA A 362 22.18 -11.19 22.82
C ALA A 362 21.24 -10.71 21.70
N PHE A 363 20.57 -9.56 21.88
CA PHE A 363 19.65 -9.02 20.90
C PHE A 363 20.41 -8.65 19.62
N THR A 364 19.99 -9.23 18.49
CA THR A 364 20.60 -9.04 17.18
C THR A 364 19.52 -8.68 16.16
N GLU A 365 19.89 -7.93 15.12
CA GLU A 365 18.99 -7.67 14.00
C GLU A 365 19.19 -8.77 12.94
N PRO A 366 18.15 -9.52 12.57
CA PRO A 366 18.26 -10.52 11.51
C PRO A 366 18.49 -9.84 10.15
N GLU A 367 19.16 -10.55 9.25
CA GLU A 367 19.25 -10.13 7.85
C GLU A 367 17.84 -10.05 7.25
N GLN A 368 17.58 -9.02 6.42
CA GLN A 368 16.23 -8.74 5.89
C GLN A 368 15.60 -9.93 5.15
N GLU A 369 16.40 -10.83 4.58
CA GLU A 369 15.95 -12.02 3.87
C GLU A 369 15.39 -13.12 4.78
N GLN A 370 15.72 -13.10 6.08
CA GLN A 370 15.31 -14.14 7.04
C GLN A 370 13.90 -13.91 7.60
N LEU A 371 13.37 -12.69 7.53
CA LEU A 371 12.03 -12.35 8.00
C LEU A 371 11.03 -12.39 6.84
N HIS A 372 10.44 -13.56 6.60
CA HIS A 372 9.32 -13.69 5.67
C HIS A 372 8.07 -12.97 6.22
N CYS A 373 7.93 -11.70 5.85
CA CYS A 373 6.83 -10.79 6.16
C CYS A 373 5.44 -11.47 6.20
N LYS A 374 5.12 -12.34 5.22
CA LYS A 374 3.86 -13.08 5.13
C LYS A 374 3.53 -13.92 6.36
N LEU A 375 4.54 -14.55 6.95
CA LEU A 375 4.38 -15.45 8.10
C LEU A 375 3.92 -14.72 9.36
N TYR A 376 4.15 -13.41 9.43
CA TYR A 376 3.84 -12.61 10.60
C TYR A 376 2.56 -11.78 10.39
N HIS A 377 1.77 -12.02 9.36
CA HIS A 377 0.52 -11.28 9.14
C HIS A 377 -0.74 -12.04 9.56
N ASN A 378 -0.67 -12.92 10.56
CA ASN A 378 -1.82 -13.70 11.05
C ASN A 378 -3.06 -12.82 11.32
N ILE A 379 -2.87 -11.66 11.97
CA ILE A 379 -3.95 -10.68 12.23
C ILE A 379 -4.70 -10.27 10.95
N VAL A 380 -3.98 -10.17 9.83
CA VAL A 380 -4.56 -9.82 8.52
C VAL A 380 -5.15 -11.06 7.86
N ALA A 381 -4.40 -12.17 7.85
CA ALA A 381 -4.79 -13.42 7.18
C ALA A 381 -6.05 -14.05 7.80
N GLU A 382 -6.19 -14.01 9.12
CA GLU A 382 -7.38 -14.50 9.83
C GLU A 382 -8.66 -13.80 9.38
N LYS A 383 -8.57 -12.52 9.03
CA LYS A 383 -9.70 -11.69 8.58
C LYS A 383 -10.03 -11.88 7.10
N GLN A 384 -9.20 -12.60 6.34
CA GLN A 384 -9.41 -12.85 4.92
C GLN A 384 -10.35 -14.02 4.65
N ARG A 385 -10.47 -14.99 5.57
CA ARG A 385 -10.87 -16.39 5.27
C ARG A 385 -12.15 -16.55 4.43
N ASP A 386 -13.12 -15.65 4.54
CA ASP A 386 -14.40 -15.77 3.84
C ASP A 386 -14.60 -14.74 2.72
N ARG A 387 -13.59 -13.91 2.40
CA ARG A 387 -13.72 -12.80 1.44
C ARG A 387 -13.01 -13.09 0.12
N GLY A 388 -13.75 -12.97 -0.99
CA GLY A 388 -13.17 -12.98 -2.32
C GLY A 388 -12.33 -11.72 -2.58
N VAL A 389 -11.31 -11.84 -3.44
CA VAL A 389 -10.49 -10.68 -3.86
C VAL A 389 -11.35 -9.59 -4.50
N GLY A 390 -12.39 -9.98 -5.25
CA GLY A 390 -13.35 -9.04 -5.84
C GLY A 390 -14.09 -8.25 -4.76
N ASP A 391 -14.64 -8.93 -3.74
CA ASP A 391 -15.37 -8.30 -2.64
C ASP A 391 -14.51 -7.31 -1.86
N ILE A 392 -13.26 -7.70 -1.58
CA ILE A 392 -12.27 -6.85 -0.91
C ILE A 392 -12.04 -5.54 -1.70
N ILE A 393 -11.91 -5.63 -3.02
CA ILE A 393 -11.57 -4.47 -3.86
C ILE A 393 -12.81 -3.62 -4.19
N HIS A 394 -14.00 -4.20 -4.29
CA HIS A 394 -15.24 -3.44 -4.44
C HIS A 394 -15.69 -2.78 -3.12
N GLY A 395 -15.15 -3.21 -1.98
CA GLY A 395 -15.55 -2.70 -0.67
C GLY A 395 -16.86 -3.30 -0.17
N CYS A 396 -17.22 -4.49 -0.67
CA CYS A 396 -18.38 -5.22 -0.18
C CYS A 396 -18.08 -5.76 1.23
N THR A 397 -18.91 -5.38 2.20
CA THR A 397 -18.69 -5.70 3.62
C THR A 397 -19.11 -7.12 3.95
#